data_AF-A0A238KRQ3-F1
#
_entry.id   AF-A0A238KRQ3-F1
#
_cell.length_a   1.000
_cell.length_b   1.000
_cell.length_c   1.000
_cell.angle_alpha   90.00
_cell.angle_beta   90.00
_cell.angle_gamma   90.00
#
_symmetry.space_group_name_H-M   'P 1'
#
loop_
_entity.id
_entity.type
_entity.pdbx_description
1 polymer ?
#
loop_
_entity_poly.entity_id
_entity_poly.type
_entity_poly.pdbx_seq_one_letter_code
_entity_poly.pdbx_strand_id
1 'polypeptide(L)'
;MRYLLPFIMLGLPAFADAPTVDAVNARSTPGGWHFDVTLSHPDTGWDHYADGWEVLAPDGTRLGFRELLHPHVNEQPFTRSLSGVEIPTDMTEVSIRPRCNVDGWGAPVAVQLSR
;
A
#
# COMPACT_ATOMS: atom_id res chain seq x y z
N MET A 1 29.29 14.72 48.19
CA MET A 1 29.00 15.29 46.85
C MET A 1 28.00 14.40 46.14
N ARG A 2 26.82 14.93 45.78
CA ARG A 2 25.77 14.23 45.04
C ARG A 2 25.96 14.54 43.55
N TYR A 3 26.51 13.61 42.78
CA TYR A 3 26.64 13.76 41.34
C TYR A 3 25.30 13.37 40.70
N LEU A 4 24.64 14.32 40.01
CA LEU A 4 23.51 14.03 39.12
C LEU A 4 24.06 13.40 37.84
N LEU A 5 23.59 12.20 37.48
CA LEU A 5 23.75 11.67 36.12
C LEU A 5 22.76 12.36 35.18
N PRO A 6 23.18 12.85 34.00
CA PRO A 6 22.26 13.31 32.97
C PRO A 6 21.59 12.10 32.31
N PHE A 7 20.26 12.09 32.33
CA PHE A 7 19.45 11.11 31.61
C PHE A 7 19.36 11.55 30.14
N ILE A 8 20.15 10.93 29.28
CA ILE A 8 20.10 11.16 27.83
C ILE A 8 19.02 10.23 27.27
N MET A 9 17.85 10.78 26.93
CA MET A 9 16.88 10.05 26.13
C MET A 9 17.37 9.97 24.68
N LEU A 10 17.80 8.79 24.26
CA LEU A 10 17.93 8.49 22.83
C LEU A 10 16.52 8.34 22.26
N GLY A 11 16.06 9.35 21.52
CA GLY A 11 14.86 9.22 20.69
C GLY A 11 15.14 8.25 19.54
N LEU A 12 14.47 7.09 19.54
CA LEU A 12 14.42 6.25 18.36
C LEU A 12 13.62 7.00 17.28
N PRO A 13 14.04 6.98 16.00
CA PRO A 13 13.24 7.54 14.93
C PRO A 13 11.89 6.81 14.90
N ALA A 14 10.81 7.55 15.12
CA ALA A 14 9.49 7.09 14.76
C ALA A 14 9.40 7.18 13.23
N PHE A 15 9.65 6.07 12.54
CA PHE A 15 9.24 5.98 11.14
C PHE A 15 7.72 6.06 11.13
N ALA A 16 7.15 6.99 10.35
CA ALA A 16 5.73 6.94 10.07
C ALA A 16 5.39 5.56 9.50
N ASP A 17 4.30 4.96 9.95
CA ASP A 17 3.89 3.65 9.46
C ASP A 17 3.60 3.75 7.96
N ALA A 18 4.37 3.02 7.15
CA ALA A 18 4.12 2.89 5.73
C ALA A 18 2.70 2.36 5.49
N PRO A 19 2.08 2.66 4.32
CA PRO A 19 0.72 2.19 4.07
C PRO A 19 0.66 0.66 4.11
N THR A 20 -0.41 0.13 4.70
CA THR A 20 -0.67 -1.31 4.78
C THR A 20 -1.78 -1.71 3.83
N VAL A 21 -1.66 -2.90 3.24
CA VAL A 21 -2.76 -3.54 2.50
C VAL A 21 -3.51 -4.44 3.49
N ASP A 22 -4.72 -4.03 3.85
CA ASP A 22 -5.52 -4.73 4.85
C ASP A 22 -6.38 -5.84 4.22
N ALA A 23 -6.84 -5.63 2.98
CA ALA A 23 -7.59 -6.62 2.23
C ALA A 23 -7.45 -6.42 0.72
N VAL A 24 -7.54 -7.52 -0.04
CA VAL A 24 -7.62 -7.50 -1.49
C VAL A 24 -8.74 -8.43 -1.96
N ASN A 25 -9.66 -7.92 -2.77
CA ASN A 25 -10.58 -8.72 -3.56
C ASN A 25 -10.13 -8.67 -5.03
N ALA A 26 -9.71 -9.82 -5.58
CA ALA A 26 -9.32 -9.95 -6.96
C ALA A 26 -10.33 -10.82 -7.70
N ARG A 27 -10.83 -10.35 -8.84
CA ARG A 27 -11.77 -11.10 -9.68
C ARG A 27 -11.51 -10.91 -11.17
N SER A 28 -11.66 -11.99 -11.92
CA SER A 28 -11.61 -11.96 -13.38
C SER A 28 -12.90 -11.35 -13.96
N THR A 29 -12.76 -10.50 -14.95
CA THR A 29 -13.88 -9.91 -15.70
C THR A 29 -13.62 -10.02 -17.21
N PRO A 30 -14.64 -9.85 -18.08
CA PRO A 30 -14.41 -9.84 -19.53
C PRO A 30 -13.41 -8.78 -20.01
N GLY A 31 -13.23 -7.71 -19.24
CA GLY A 31 -12.29 -6.62 -19.56
C GLY A 31 -10.92 -6.73 -18.90
N GLY A 32 -10.57 -7.88 -18.31
CA GLY A 32 -9.36 -8.08 -17.51
C GLY A 32 -9.65 -8.23 -16.02
N TRP A 33 -8.61 -8.24 -15.19
CA TRP A 33 -8.77 -8.36 -13.74
C TRP A 33 -9.24 -7.06 -13.11
N HIS A 34 -10.09 -7.20 -12.10
CA HIS A 34 -10.54 -6.14 -11.22
C HIS A 34 -10.04 -6.42 -9.80
N PHE A 35 -9.44 -5.40 -9.19
CA PHE A 35 -8.91 -5.43 -7.84
C PHE A 35 -9.59 -4.37 -7.01
N ASP A 36 -10.21 -4.75 -5.90
CA ASP A 36 -10.61 -3.85 -4.82
C ASP A 36 -9.57 -4.00 -3.70
N VAL A 37 -8.83 -2.93 -3.40
CA VAL A 37 -7.75 -2.94 -2.40
C VAL A 37 -8.14 -2.01 -1.26
N THR A 38 -8.16 -2.57 -0.05
CA THR A 38 -8.36 -1.83 1.20
C THR A 38 -7.01 -1.49 1.80
N LEU A 39 -6.77 -0.21 2.06
CA LEU A 39 -5.55 0.31 2.64
C LEU A 39 -5.81 0.98 3.99
N SER A 40 -4.80 0.95 4.86
CA SER A 40 -4.67 1.84 6.00
C SER A 40 -3.36 2.62 5.93
N HIS A 41 -3.39 3.89 6.29
CA HIS A 41 -2.20 4.72 6.45
C HIS A 41 -2.51 5.88 7.43
N PRO A 42 -1.57 6.27 8.31
CA PRO A 42 -1.73 7.40 9.21
C PRO A 42 -1.60 8.74 8.45
N ASP A 43 -2.49 8.99 7.48
CA ASP A 43 -2.53 10.23 6.70
C ASP A 43 -2.62 11.45 7.63
N THR A 44 -1.75 12.45 7.41
CA THR A 44 -1.79 13.72 8.15
C THR A 44 -2.19 14.92 7.28
N GLY A 45 -2.37 14.69 5.98
CA GLY A 45 -2.81 15.71 5.02
C GLY A 45 -2.10 15.56 3.67
N TRP A 46 -2.16 16.61 2.85
CA TRP A 46 -1.58 16.62 1.49
C TRP A 46 -0.08 16.35 1.47
N ASP A 47 0.61 16.70 2.55
CA ASP A 47 2.05 16.52 2.67
C ASP A 47 2.44 15.11 3.12
N HIS A 48 1.50 14.26 3.52
CA HIS A 48 1.79 12.89 3.98
C HIS A 48 0.53 12.02 3.95
N TYR A 49 0.38 11.24 2.87
CA TYR A 49 -0.76 10.35 2.68
C TYR A 49 -0.42 9.18 1.71
N ALA A 50 -1.25 8.13 1.74
CA ALA A 50 -1.18 7.07 0.76
C ALA A 50 -1.60 7.58 -0.64
N ASP A 51 -0.64 7.68 -1.57
CA ASP A 51 -0.84 8.29 -2.89
C ASP A 51 -1.04 7.28 -4.03
N GLY A 52 -0.92 5.99 -3.74
CA GLY A 52 -1.23 4.95 -4.71
C GLY A 52 -0.89 3.54 -4.29
N TRP A 53 -1.18 2.62 -5.19
CA TRP A 53 -0.75 1.23 -5.10
C TRP A 53 -0.64 0.61 -6.49
N GLU A 54 0.17 -0.43 -6.62
CA GLU A 54 0.40 -1.13 -7.89
C GLU A 54 0.13 -2.63 -7.79
N VAL A 55 -0.18 -3.21 -8.94
CA VAL A 55 -0.20 -4.66 -9.15
C VAL A 55 1.12 -5.03 -9.82
N LEU A 56 1.85 -5.96 -9.22
CA LEU A 56 3.14 -6.47 -9.70
C LEU A 56 3.03 -7.95 -10.09
N ALA A 57 3.67 -8.30 -11.21
CA ALA A 57 4.00 -9.67 -11.53
C ALA A 57 5.09 -10.22 -10.58
N PRO A 58 5.28 -11.55 -10.49
CA PRO A 58 6.30 -12.16 -9.64
C PRO A 58 7.74 -11.69 -9.93
N ASP A 59 8.03 -11.26 -11.15
CA ASP A 59 9.33 -10.71 -11.56
C ASP A 59 9.52 -9.21 -11.22
N GLY A 60 8.51 -8.59 -10.59
CA GLY A 60 8.50 -7.17 -10.25
C GLY A 60 7.98 -6.24 -11.36
N THR A 61 7.55 -6.78 -12.51
CA THR A 61 6.93 -5.98 -13.58
C THR A 61 5.62 -5.38 -13.10
N ARG A 62 5.44 -4.07 -13.28
CA ARG A 62 4.18 -3.39 -12.98
C ARG A 62 3.13 -3.72 -14.05
N LEU A 63 2.03 -4.33 -13.62
CA LEU A 63 0.88 -4.67 -14.45
C LEU A 63 -0.21 -3.58 -14.41
N GLY A 64 -0.24 -2.79 -13.35
CA GLY A 64 -1.18 -1.69 -13.20
C GLY A 64 -0.83 -0.80 -12.01
N PHE A 65 -1.32 0.44 -12.02
CA PHE A 65 -1.17 1.40 -10.92
C PHE A 65 -2.48 2.13 -10.70
N ARG A 66 -2.86 2.26 -9.42
CA ARG A 66 -3.96 3.08 -8.96
C ARG A 66 -3.40 4.28 -8.23
N GLU A 67 -3.54 5.46 -8.83
CA GLU A 67 -3.26 6.73 -8.17
C GLU A 67 -4.41 7.13 -7.23
N LEU A 68 -4.05 7.76 -6.12
CA LEU A 68 -4.95 8.31 -5.11
C LEU A 68 -4.70 9.82 -5.01
N LEU A 69 -5.72 10.60 -5.32
CA LEU A 69 -5.59 12.04 -5.57
C LEU A 69 -5.93 12.92 -4.36
N HIS A 70 -6.16 12.33 -3.18
CA HIS A 70 -6.42 13.06 -1.95
C HIS A 70 -6.06 12.25 -0.70
N PRO A 71 -5.77 12.91 0.43
CA PRO A 71 -5.65 12.27 1.73
C PRO A 71 -6.99 11.71 2.24
N HIS A 72 -6.91 10.62 2.97
CA HIS A 72 -8.02 9.89 3.60
C HIS A 72 -7.96 9.97 5.13
N VAL A 73 -7.58 11.12 5.70
CA VAL A 73 -7.39 11.32 7.17
C VAL A 73 -8.60 10.85 8.01
N ASN A 74 -9.82 11.04 7.50
CA ASN A 74 -11.07 10.70 8.20
C ASN A 74 -11.78 9.46 7.63
N GLU A 75 -11.13 8.72 6.73
CA GLU A 75 -11.67 7.54 6.04
C GLU A 75 -10.61 6.44 6.12
N GLN A 76 -10.50 5.79 7.28
CA GLN A 76 -9.55 4.69 7.49
C GLN A 76 -10.25 3.48 8.15
N PRO A 77 -10.06 2.26 7.63
CA PRO A 77 -9.44 1.97 6.33
C PRO A 77 -10.32 2.45 5.16
N PHE A 78 -9.74 2.58 3.97
CA PHE A 78 -10.48 2.91 2.74
C PHE A 78 -10.18 1.93 1.61
N THR A 79 -11.16 1.72 0.74
CA THR A 79 -11.04 0.81 -0.42
C THR A 79 -11.06 1.58 -1.72
N ARG A 80 -10.13 1.28 -2.63
CA ARG A 80 -10.13 1.81 -4.00
C ARG A 80 -9.84 0.70 -4.99
N SER A 81 -10.41 0.84 -6.19
CA SER A 81 -10.41 -0.24 -7.18
C SER A 81 -9.58 0.10 -8.43
N LEU A 82 -9.00 -0.93 -9.04
CA LEU A 82 -8.36 -0.87 -10.35
C LEU A 82 -8.98 -1.95 -11.25
N SER A 83 -9.46 -1.55 -12.43
CA SER A 83 -10.06 -2.43 -13.42
C SER A 83 -9.16 -2.55 -14.65
N GLY A 84 -9.34 -3.63 -15.41
CA GLY A 84 -8.69 -3.77 -16.71
C GLY A 84 -7.22 -4.15 -16.62
N VAL A 85 -6.80 -4.75 -15.51
CA VAL A 85 -5.43 -5.24 -15.37
C VAL A 85 -5.28 -6.50 -16.21
N GLU A 86 -4.45 -6.43 -17.24
CA GLU A 86 -4.16 -7.57 -18.09
C GLU A 86 -3.18 -8.50 -17.38
N ILE A 87 -3.60 -9.74 -17.16
CA ILE A 87 -2.79 -10.77 -16.49
C ILE A 87 -2.83 -12.05 -17.35
N PRO A 88 -1.67 -12.57 -17.78
CA PRO A 88 -1.57 -13.81 -18.54
C PRO A 88 -2.31 -14.99 -17.90
N THR A 89 -2.79 -15.93 -18.72
CA THR A 89 -3.64 -17.04 -18.25
C THR A 89 -2.94 -18.03 -17.32
N ASP A 90 -1.63 -18.14 -17.48
CA ASP A 90 -0.72 -19.01 -16.73
C ASP A 90 -0.23 -18.39 -15.42
N MET A 91 -0.45 -17.08 -15.21
CA MET A 91 -0.12 -16.41 -13.96
C MET A 91 -1.22 -16.64 -12.92
N THR A 92 -0.81 -17.16 -11.75
CA THR A 92 -1.69 -17.51 -10.62
C THR A 92 -1.49 -16.62 -9.39
N GLU A 93 -0.44 -15.79 -9.36
CA GLU A 93 -0.14 -14.91 -8.25
C GLU A 93 0.34 -13.55 -8.76
N VAL A 94 -0.07 -12.50 -8.06
CA VAL A 94 0.46 -11.13 -8.19
C VAL A 94 0.77 -10.58 -6.80
N SER A 95 1.42 -9.43 -6.73
CA SER A 95 1.58 -8.68 -5.49
C SER A 95 0.92 -7.30 -5.58
N ILE A 96 0.30 -6.86 -4.49
CA ILE A 96 -0.17 -5.48 -4.33
C ILE A 96 0.83 -4.73 -3.47
N ARG A 97 1.37 -3.61 -3.97
CA ARG A 97 2.34 -2.79 -3.23
C ARG A 97 1.82 -1.35 -3.07
N PRO A 98 1.58 -0.88 -1.83
CA PRO A 98 1.06 0.47 -1.62
C PRO A 98 2.20 1.50 -1.52
N ARG A 99 1.86 2.78 -1.62
CA ARG A 99 2.81 3.90 -1.63
C ARG A 99 2.28 5.09 -0.83
N CYS A 100 3.19 5.71 -0.10
CA CYS A 100 3.06 7.01 0.52
C CYS A 100 3.85 8.04 -0.31
N ASN A 101 3.31 9.26 -0.43
CA ASN A 101 3.97 10.34 -1.16
C ASN A 101 5.30 10.79 -0.53
N VAL A 102 5.50 10.59 0.78
CA VAL A 102 6.74 10.93 1.51
C VAL A 102 7.61 9.70 1.71
N ASP A 103 7.07 8.66 2.35
CA ASP A 103 7.86 7.51 2.80
C ASP A 103 8.11 6.48 1.68
N GLY A 104 7.46 6.65 0.53
CA GLY A 104 7.63 5.78 -0.62
C GLY A 104 6.86 4.47 -0.50
N TRP A 105 7.46 3.37 -0.95
CA TRP A 105 6.76 2.09 -1.11
C TRP A 105 6.68 1.31 0.21
N GLY A 106 5.48 0.81 0.51
CA GLY A 106 5.25 -0.16 1.58
C GLY A 106 5.61 -1.59 1.18
N ALA A 107 5.38 -2.52 2.10
CA ALA A 107 5.60 -3.94 1.85
C ALA A 107 4.55 -4.50 0.85
N PRO A 108 4.96 -5.29 -0.16
CA PRO A 108 4.03 -5.95 -1.04
C PRO A 108 3.29 -7.10 -0.34
N VAL A 109 2.02 -7.28 -0.69
CA VAL A 109 1.18 -8.42 -0.24
C VAL A 109 0.84 -9.30 -1.44
N ALA A 110 1.19 -10.59 -1.34
CA ALA A 110 0.89 -11.58 -2.36
C ALA A 110 -0.62 -11.88 -2.42
N VAL A 111 -1.15 -12.03 -3.62
CA VAL A 111 -2.57 -12.28 -3.91
C VAL A 111 -2.66 -13.42 -4.90
N GLN A 112 -3.31 -14.50 -4.48
CA GLN A 112 -3.62 -15.64 -5.33
C GLN A 112 -4.82 -15.33 -6.22
N LEU A 113 -4.68 -15.60 -7.50
CA LEU A 113 -5.69 -15.38 -8.52
C LEU A 113 -6.53 -16.64 -8.68
N SER A 114 -7.70 -16.66 -8.05
CA SER A 114 -8.69 -17.73 -8.27
C SER A 114 -9.47 -17.47 -9.56
N ARG A 115 -9.33 -18.39 -10.51
CA ARG A 115 -10.10 -18.42 -11.76
C ARG A 115 -11.33 -19.30 -11.62
#